data_AF-A0A8X6K718-F1
#
_entry.id   AF-A0A8X6K718-F1
#
_cell.length_a   1.000
_cell.length_b   1.000
_cell.length_c   1.000
_cell.angle_alpha   90.00
_cell.angle_beta   90.00
_cell.angle_gamma   90.00
#
_symmetry.space_group_name_H-M   'P 1'
#
loop_
_entity.id
_entity.type
_entity.pdbx_description
1 polymer ?
#
loop_
_entity_poly.entity_id
_entity_poly.type
_entity_poly.pdbx_seq_one_letter_code
_entity_poly.pdbx_strand_id
1 'polypeptide(L)'
;MVLRFVVLLAWLGCLASAGPVPWDDSKCAQECNEGSKYQYSDGTSYIYSFESSNTLQAPGATDLSMKMTATVKLTAVSKCEMVLQ
;
A
#
# COMPACT_ATOMS: atom_id res chain seq x y z
N MET A 1 22.85 -36.75 -22.35
CA MET A 1 22.29 -36.45 -21.01
C MET A 1 22.56 -35.02 -20.50
N VAL A 2 23.34 -34.19 -21.21
CA VAL A 2 23.69 -32.81 -20.77
C VAL A 2 22.64 -31.76 -21.17
N LEU A 3 21.88 -32.02 -22.24
CA LEU A 3 20.91 -31.07 -22.82
C LEU A 3 19.66 -30.82 -21.94
N ARG A 4 19.32 -31.76 -21.03
CA ARG A 4 18.11 -31.65 -20.18
C ARG A 4 18.30 -30.76 -18.95
N PHE A 5 19.55 -30.56 -18.50
CA PHE A 5 19.84 -29.74 -17.33
C PHE A 5 19.83 -28.23 -17.64
N VAL A 6 20.15 -27.83 -18.87
CA VAL A 6 20.18 -26.42 -19.29
C VAL A 6 18.78 -25.80 -19.35
N VAL A 7 17.77 -26.59 -19.73
CA VAL A 7 16.37 -26.12 -19.84
C VAL A 7 15.77 -25.84 -18.45
N LEU A 8 16.17 -26.59 -17.42
CA LEU A 8 15.70 -26.41 -16.04
C LEU A 8 16.26 -25.14 -15.39
N LEU A 9 17.52 -24.76 -15.65
CA LEU A 9 18.08 -23.51 -15.14
C LEU A 9 17.49 -22.26 -15.80
N ALA A 10 17.05 -22.34 -17.07
CA ALA A 10 16.43 -21.22 -17.77
C ALA A 10 15.04 -20.86 -17.23
N TRP A 11 14.30 -21.83 -16.66
CA TRP A 11 12.97 -21.62 -16.10
C TRP A 11 12.97 -20.99 -14.69
N LEU A 12 14.06 -21.13 -13.93
CA LEU A 12 14.20 -20.57 -12.59
C LEU A 12 14.52 -19.05 -12.59
N GLY A 13 14.86 -18.46 -13.74
CA GLY A 13 15.18 -17.03 -13.86
C GLY A 13 13.96 -16.09 -13.97
N CYS A 14 12.77 -16.61 -14.27
CA CYS A 14 11.58 -15.78 -14.50
C CYS A 14 10.76 -15.44 -13.25
N LEU A 15 11.06 -16.03 -12.08
CA LEU A 15 10.26 -15.83 -10.85
C LEU A 15 10.82 -14.76 -9.91
N ALA A 16 11.94 -14.11 -10.25
CA ALA A 16 12.57 -13.08 -9.42
C ALA A 16 12.02 -11.65 -9.64
N SER A 17 10.94 -11.49 -10.41
CA SER A 17 10.32 -10.20 -10.69
C SER A 17 9.20 -9.86 -9.69
N ALA A 18 9.50 -9.91 -8.39
CA ALA A 18 8.78 -9.10 -7.41
C ALA A 18 9.49 -7.73 -7.32
N GLY A 19 9.55 -7.03 -8.46
CA GLY A 19 10.02 -5.65 -8.51
C GLY A 19 9.04 -4.71 -7.80
N PRO A 20 9.45 -3.46 -7.50
CA PRO A 20 8.56 -2.48 -6.90
C PRO A 20 7.24 -2.44 -7.67
N VAL A 21 6.12 -2.45 -6.93
CA VAL A 21 4.78 -2.32 -7.50
C VAL A 21 4.83 -1.13 -8.48
N PRO A 22 4.45 -1.30 -9.76
CA PRO A 22 4.52 -0.23 -10.73
C PRO A 22 3.57 0.88 -10.26
N TRP A 23 4.16 1.87 -9.62
CA TRP A 23 3.47 3.01 -9.06
C TRP A 23 3.26 4.01 -10.20
N ASP A 24 2.00 4.33 -10.46
CA ASP A 24 1.61 5.27 -11.51
C ASP A 24 1.31 6.62 -10.87
N ASP A 25 2.31 7.48 -10.81
CA ASP A 25 2.20 8.83 -10.24
C ASP A 25 1.12 9.67 -10.93
N SER A 26 0.77 9.36 -12.18
CA SER A 26 -0.27 10.09 -12.92
C SER A 26 -1.69 9.83 -12.39
N LYS A 27 -1.87 8.78 -11.60
CA LYS A 27 -3.15 8.43 -10.96
C LYS A 27 -3.33 9.03 -9.57
N CYS A 28 -2.29 9.66 -9.03
CA CYS A 28 -2.38 10.38 -7.78
C CYS A 28 -2.87 11.81 -8.06
N ALA A 29 -3.88 12.25 -7.30
CA ALA A 29 -4.32 13.64 -7.36
C ALA A 29 -3.16 14.55 -6.92
N GLN A 30 -2.62 15.32 -7.85
CA GLN A 30 -1.52 16.27 -7.60
C GLN A 30 -2.02 17.59 -7.04
N GLU A 31 -3.25 17.95 -7.39
CA GLU A 31 -3.90 19.18 -6.96
C GLU A 31 -5.18 18.85 -6.19
N CYS A 32 -5.45 19.63 -5.16
CA CYS A 32 -6.74 19.56 -4.50
C CYS A 32 -7.81 20.17 -5.41
N ASN A 33 -8.89 19.45 -5.60
CA ASN A 33 -10.08 19.94 -6.28
C ASN A 33 -11.24 20.00 -5.28
N GLU A 34 -12.04 21.06 -5.34
CA GLU A 34 -13.25 21.21 -4.51
C GLU A 34 -14.29 20.10 -4.74
N GLY A 35 -14.18 19.38 -5.86
CA GLY A 35 -14.92 18.15 -6.13
C GLY A 35 -14.33 16.94 -5.40
N SER A 36 -14.52 16.83 -4.09
CA SER A 36 -14.10 15.65 -3.32
C SER A 36 -15.21 14.59 -3.27
N LYS A 37 -14.83 13.31 -3.38
CA LYS A 37 -15.73 12.18 -3.03
C LYS A 37 -16.07 12.16 -1.54
N TYR A 38 -15.20 12.74 -0.71
CA TYR A 38 -15.32 12.77 0.74
C TYR A 38 -15.81 14.15 1.18
N GLN A 39 -16.98 14.19 1.84
CA GLN A 39 -17.60 15.43 2.32
C GLN A 39 -17.17 15.70 3.76
N TYR A 40 -15.91 16.08 3.95
CA TYR A 40 -15.43 16.58 5.23
C TYR A 40 -15.89 18.03 5.42
N SER A 41 -16.38 18.35 6.62
CA SER A 41 -16.75 19.69 7.00
C SER A 41 -15.55 20.43 7.58
N ASP A 42 -15.28 21.62 7.07
CA ASP A 42 -14.19 22.47 7.54
C ASP A 42 -14.29 22.71 9.05
N GLY A 43 -13.15 22.65 9.75
CA GLY A 43 -13.04 22.76 11.20
C GLY A 43 -13.52 21.55 11.99
N THR A 44 -13.98 20.48 11.33
CA THR A 44 -14.52 19.28 12.01
C THR A 44 -13.46 18.20 12.18
N SER A 45 -13.45 17.56 13.35
CA SER A 45 -12.62 16.39 13.63
C SER A 45 -13.44 15.11 13.56
N TYR A 46 -12.84 14.08 12.95
CA TYR A 46 -13.40 12.74 12.78
C TYR A 46 -12.46 11.74 13.42
N ILE A 47 -13.00 10.81 14.20
CA ILE A 47 -12.21 9.77 14.89
C ILE A 47 -12.46 8.45 14.19
N TYR A 48 -11.39 7.77 13.78
CA TYR A 48 -11.44 6.48 13.12
C TYR A 48 -10.60 5.44 13.86
N SER A 49 -11.09 4.21 13.87
CA SER A 49 -10.28 3.04 14.23
C SER A 49 -9.57 2.56 12.97
N PHE A 50 -8.25 2.69 12.94
CA PHE A 50 -7.39 2.22 11.87
C PHE A 50 -6.85 0.83 12.20
N GLU A 51 -7.03 -0.13 11.30
CA GLU A 51 -6.41 -1.44 11.37
C GLU A 51 -5.62 -1.70 10.09
N SER A 52 -4.38 -2.17 10.24
CA SER A 52 -3.53 -2.61 9.14
C SER A 52 -2.90 -3.95 9.47
N SER A 53 -2.79 -4.81 8.46
CA SER A 53 -2.12 -6.09 8.55
C SER A 53 -1.17 -6.23 7.37
N ASN A 54 0.06 -6.62 7.64
CA ASN A 54 1.05 -6.96 6.63
C ASN A 54 1.51 -8.40 6.85
N THR A 55 1.54 -9.19 5.80
CA THR A 55 2.04 -10.57 5.84
C THR A 55 3.28 -10.65 4.98
N LEU A 56 4.41 -10.99 5.60
CA LEU A 56 5.66 -11.24 4.92
C LEU A 56 5.76 -12.73 4.63
N GLN A 57 5.86 -13.06 3.34
CA GLN A 57 6.04 -14.43 2.85
C GLN A 57 7.42 -14.55 2.23
N ALA A 58 8.18 -15.56 2.66
CA ALA A 58 9.46 -15.92 2.07
C ALA A 58 9.51 -17.43 1.78
N PRO A 59 9.98 -17.87 0.61
CA PRO A 59 10.01 -19.29 0.26
C PRO A 59 10.77 -20.13 1.29
N GLY A 60 10.11 -21.15 1.85
CA GLY A 60 10.70 -22.05 2.85
C GLY A 60 10.77 -21.48 4.28
N ALA A 61 10.25 -20.26 4.51
CA ALA A 61 10.09 -19.68 5.83
C ALA A 61 8.63 -19.72 6.28
N THR A 62 8.40 -19.64 7.60
CA THR A 62 7.07 -19.45 8.16
C THR A 62 6.61 -18.02 7.89
N ASP A 63 5.38 -17.87 7.40
CA ASP A 63 4.75 -16.56 7.18
C ASP A 63 4.74 -15.74 8.47
N LEU A 64 5.20 -14.49 8.37
CA LEU A 64 5.18 -13.54 9.47
C LEU A 64 4.05 -12.54 9.25
N SER A 65 3.12 -12.44 10.20
CA SER A 65 2.05 -11.44 10.17
C SER A 65 2.30 -10.34 11.18
N MET A 66 2.29 -9.10 10.72
CA MET A 66 2.36 -7.89 11.54
C MET A 66 1.00 -7.19 11.51
N LYS A 67 0.39 -6.99 12.67
CA LYS A 67 -0.87 -6.23 12.82
C LYS A 67 -0.61 -4.93 13.56
N MET A 68 -1.18 -3.83 13.06
CA MET A 68 -1.20 -2.53 13.71
C MET A 68 -2.64 -2.07 13.88
N THR A 69 -2.97 -1.59 15.08
CA THR A 69 -4.27 -0.97 15.38
C THR A 69 -4.02 0.37 16.03
N ALA A 70 -4.67 1.42 15.54
CA ALA A 70 -4.55 2.77 16.07
C ALA A 70 -5.90 3.49 16.07
N THR A 71 -6.11 4.40 17.01
CA THR A 71 -7.19 5.39 16.94
C THR A 71 -6.60 6.66 16.37
N VAL A 72 -7.11 7.10 15.22
CA VAL A 72 -6.62 8.30 14.51
C VAL A 72 -7.69 9.37 14.52
N LYS A 73 -7.29 10.60 14.78
CA LYS A 73 -8.12 11.78 14.69
C LYS A 73 -7.74 12.56 13.43
N LEU A 74 -8.65 12.60 12.47
CA LEU A 74 -8.52 13.41 11.26
C LEU A 74 -9.25 14.73 11.47
N THR A 75 -8.56 15.86 11.37
CA THR A 75 -9.18 17.19 11.41
C THR A 75 -9.10 17.83 10.04
N ALA A 76 -10.26 18.16 9.45
CA ALA A 76 -10.31 18.93 8.22
C ALA A 76 -10.15 20.40 8.57
N VAL A 77 -8.98 20.99 8.29
CA VAL A 77 -8.73 22.42 8.48
C VAL A 77 -9.44 23.20 7.37
N SER A 78 -9.35 22.68 6.14
CA SER A 78 -10.13 23.10 4.98
C SER A 78 -10.38 21.89 4.08
N LYS A 79 -11.20 22.03 3.03
CA LYS A 79 -11.42 20.99 2.01
C LYS A 79 -10.13 20.38 1.43
N CYS A 80 -9.05 21.15 1.42
CA CYS A 80 -7.76 20.75 0.85
C CYS A 80 -6.68 20.47 1.89
N GLU A 81 -6.98 20.67 3.17
CA GLU A 81 -6.00 20.59 4.24
C GLU A 81 -6.55 19.73 5.37
N MET A 82 -5.90 18.61 5.60
CA MET A 82 -6.26 17.66 6.65
C MET A 82 -5.05 17.40 7.53
N VAL A 83 -5.31 17.34 8.83
CA VAL A 83 -4.30 17.01 9.84
C VAL A 83 -4.66 15.67 10.47
N LEU A 84 -3.72 14.73 10.41
CA LEU A 84 -3.80 13.44 11.09
C LEU A 84 -3.09 13.53 12.45
N GLN A 85 -3.75 13.09 13.51
CA GLN A 85 -3.22 12.98 14.87
C GLN A 85 -3.44 11.58 15.43
#